data_AF-A0AAN7V7S1-F1
#
_entry.id   AF-A0AAN7V7S1-F1
#
_cell.length_a   1.000
_cell.length_b   1.000
_cell.length_c   1.000
_cell.angle_alpha   90.00
_cell.angle_beta   90.00
_cell.angle_gamma   90.00
#
_symmetry.space_group_name_H-M   'P 1'
#
loop_
_entity.id
_entity.type
_entity.pdbx_description
1 polymer ?
#
loop_
_entity_poly.entity_id
_entity_poly.type
_entity_poly.pdbx_seq_one_letter_code
_entity_poly.pdbx_strand_id
1 'polypeptide(L)'
;MSWILSNSLTFFQKFCINVLKCGPIPQHVAFIMDGNRRYAKQQQIDKQTAHSRGFDKLAETLQWCLELGIREVTMYAFSIENFKRSPEEVDALMNLAREKYARLMEEKDKLMAEGVRISVIGNLDLLPQDIRKSIAEAMIMTRNNNRLFLNVAMAYTARDEITTAIKEITNGVNVGVLDSEDIDEELLNHCLYTNRGHKIDVIIRTSGETRLSDFLLWQAGFVNIFTTNVLWPSFSIWQLLGMIFKYQRNYYELKNITDQIKVKELSIKKEIFLDKLVLYRMAILEQYTTVCS
;
A
#
# COMPACT_ATOMS: atom_id res chain seq x y z
N MET A 1 -18.61 -3.72 -2.45
CA MET A 1 -18.46 -4.65 -3.58
C MET A 1 -17.28 -5.59 -3.34
N SER A 2 -16.97 -6.47 -4.30
CA SER A 2 -15.84 -7.41 -4.28
C SER A 2 -14.49 -6.69 -4.33
N TRP A 3 -13.43 -7.33 -3.82
CA TRP A 3 -12.04 -6.83 -3.95
C TRP A 3 -11.50 -6.96 -5.37
N ILE A 4 -12.01 -7.92 -6.14
CA ILE A 4 -11.62 -8.18 -7.53
C ILE A 4 -12.87 -8.07 -8.39
N LEU A 5 -12.88 -7.06 -9.26
CA LEU A 5 -13.97 -6.85 -10.21
C LEU A 5 -13.69 -7.60 -11.52
N SER A 6 -14.73 -8.15 -12.13
CA SER A 6 -14.63 -8.67 -13.50
C SER A 6 -14.34 -7.52 -14.48
N ASN A 7 -13.47 -7.76 -15.46
CA ASN A 7 -13.01 -6.74 -16.40
C ASN A 7 -14.20 -6.11 -17.17
N SER A 8 -14.47 -4.83 -16.87
CA SER A 8 -15.54 -4.02 -17.46
C SER A 8 -15.02 -2.95 -18.43
N LEU A 9 -13.74 -3.03 -18.84
CA LEU A 9 -13.13 -2.02 -19.70
C LEU A 9 -13.75 -2.01 -21.10
N THR A 10 -14.11 -0.81 -21.56
CA THR A 10 -14.56 -0.56 -22.94
C THR A 10 -13.45 -0.81 -23.95
N PHE A 11 -13.82 -1.02 -25.22
CA PHE A 11 -12.85 -1.18 -26.32
C PHE A 11 -11.84 -0.01 -26.37
N PHE A 12 -12.31 1.23 -26.26
CA PHE A 12 -11.44 2.40 -26.35
C PHE A 12 -10.47 2.50 -25.16
N GLN A 13 -10.92 2.16 -23.94
CA GLN A 13 -10.04 2.09 -22.78
C GLN A 13 -8.94 1.03 -22.95
N LYS A 14 -9.30 -0.16 -23.46
CA LYS A 14 -8.33 -1.23 -23.77
C LYS A 14 -7.33 -0.81 -24.84
N PHE A 15 -7.81 -0.13 -25.89
CA PHE A 15 -6.95 0.44 -26.93
C PHE A 15 -5.92 1.42 -26.33
N CYS A 16 -6.36 2.39 -25.51
CA CYS A 16 -5.46 3.34 -24.87
C CYS A 16 -4.45 2.66 -23.93
N ILE A 17 -4.89 1.68 -23.13
CA ILE A 17 -4.00 0.88 -22.28
C ILE A 17 -2.92 0.19 -23.13
N ASN A 18 -3.30 -0.46 -24.23
CA ASN A 18 -2.36 -1.16 -25.09
C ASN A 18 -1.34 -0.21 -25.72
N VAL A 19 -1.76 1.00 -26.10
CA VAL A 19 -0.85 2.04 -26.59
C VAL A 19 0.14 2.45 -25.51
N LEU A 20 -0.31 2.70 -24.27
CA LEU A 20 0.59 3.05 -23.17
C LEU A 20 1.57 1.91 -22.85
N LYS A 21 1.15 0.65 -22.94
CA LYS A 21 2.00 -0.52 -22.70
C LYS A 21 3.14 -0.67 -23.71
N CYS A 22 3.15 0.07 -24.81
CA CYS A 22 4.30 0.15 -25.71
C CYS A 22 5.46 0.99 -25.13
N GLY A 23 5.19 1.81 -24.11
CA GLY A 23 6.19 2.59 -23.37
C GLY A 23 6.51 1.99 -21.99
N PRO A 24 7.35 2.67 -21.19
CA PRO A 24 7.64 2.23 -19.83
C PRO A 24 6.38 2.32 -18.95
N ILE A 25 6.11 1.26 -18.18
CA ILE A 25 4.99 1.19 -17.23
C ILE A 25 5.57 1.13 -15.81
N PRO A 26 5.07 1.94 -14.86
CA PRO A 26 5.54 1.87 -13.48
C PRO A 26 5.24 0.48 -12.91
N GLN A 27 6.21 -0.10 -12.22
CA GLN A 27 6.03 -1.38 -11.54
C GLN A 27 5.24 -1.20 -10.24
N HIS A 28 5.40 -0.05 -9.56
CA HIS A 28 4.74 0.23 -8.29
C HIS A 28 4.11 1.63 -8.25
N VAL A 29 2.79 1.68 -8.05
CA VAL A 29 2.03 2.93 -7.86
C VAL A 29 1.41 2.99 -6.47
N ALA A 30 1.65 4.08 -5.73
CA ALA A 30 1.03 4.33 -4.44
C ALA A 30 -0.06 5.42 -4.55
N PHE A 31 -1.16 5.26 -3.80
CA PHE A 31 -2.31 6.15 -3.83
C PHE A 31 -2.64 6.72 -2.46
N ILE A 32 -2.72 8.05 -2.37
CA ILE A 32 -3.33 8.78 -1.26
C ILE A 32 -4.79 9.08 -1.65
N MET A 33 -5.70 8.23 -1.16
CA MET A 33 -7.12 8.19 -1.51
C MET A 33 -7.96 9.26 -0.78
N ASP A 34 -7.61 10.53 -0.96
CA ASP A 34 -8.23 11.66 -0.28
C ASP A 34 -9.51 12.16 -1.00
N GLY A 35 -10.41 12.79 -0.24
CA GLY A 35 -11.61 13.44 -0.76
C GLY A 35 -12.94 12.77 -0.41
N ASN A 36 -12.95 11.60 0.25
CA ASN A 36 -14.20 10.87 0.59
C ASN A 36 -15.23 11.73 1.34
N ARG A 37 -14.81 12.48 2.37
CA ARG A 37 -15.71 13.36 3.15
C ARG A 37 -16.22 14.56 2.34
N ARG A 38 -15.36 15.13 1.48
CA ARG A 38 -15.75 16.22 0.56
C ARG A 38 -16.77 15.73 -0.46
N TYR A 39 -16.60 14.49 -0.94
CA TYR A 39 -17.51 13.84 -1.86
C TYR A 39 -18.87 13.58 -1.19
N ALA A 40 -18.87 13.11 0.07
CA ALA A 40 -20.09 12.96 0.87
C ALA A 40 -20.92 14.26 0.91
N LYS A 41 -20.25 15.37 1.23
CA LYS A 41 -20.87 16.71 1.27
C LYS A 41 -21.39 17.14 -0.11
N GLN A 42 -20.61 16.95 -1.17
CA GLN A 42 -21.02 17.33 -2.53
C GLN A 42 -22.23 16.54 -3.04
N GLN A 43 -22.29 15.24 -2.71
CA GLN A 43 -23.36 14.34 -3.15
C GLN A 43 -24.53 14.26 -2.17
N GLN A 44 -24.48 14.99 -1.05
CA GLN A 44 -25.49 14.98 0.02
C GLN A 44 -25.78 13.57 0.57
N ILE A 45 -24.72 12.77 0.72
CA ILE A 45 -24.76 11.43 1.33
C ILE A 45 -23.98 11.43 2.64
N ASP A 46 -24.22 10.42 3.47
CA ASP A 46 -23.47 10.25 4.71
C ASP A 46 -22.00 9.83 4.44
N LYS A 47 -21.15 10.04 5.46
CA LYS A 47 -19.70 9.76 5.36
C LYS A 47 -19.43 8.27 5.16
N GLN A 48 -20.20 7.38 5.79
CA GLN A 48 -19.99 5.93 5.71
C GLN A 48 -20.24 5.43 4.29
N THR A 49 -21.34 5.87 3.66
CA THR A 49 -21.64 5.59 2.25
C THR A 49 -20.54 6.12 1.33
N ALA A 50 -20.03 7.33 1.58
CA ALA A 50 -18.92 7.87 0.79
C ALA A 50 -17.62 7.07 0.95
N HIS A 51 -17.30 6.60 2.16
CA HIS A 51 -16.15 5.73 2.39
C HIS A 51 -16.32 4.36 1.74
N SER A 52 -17.53 3.79 1.75
CA SER A 52 -17.85 2.55 1.04
C SER A 52 -17.66 2.71 -0.47
N ARG A 53 -18.11 3.82 -1.07
CA ARG A 53 -17.82 4.15 -2.48
C ARG A 53 -16.32 4.35 -2.73
N GLY A 54 -15.60 4.90 -1.77
CA GLY A 54 -14.14 5.00 -1.82
C GLY A 54 -13.47 3.62 -1.86
N PHE A 55 -13.98 2.65 -1.11
CA PHE A 55 -13.50 1.27 -1.20
C PHE A 55 -13.82 0.64 -2.56
N ASP A 56 -15.03 0.83 -3.08
CA ASP A 56 -15.38 0.30 -4.40
C ASP A 56 -14.48 0.88 -5.50
N LYS A 57 -14.10 2.16 -5.37
CA LYS A 57 -13.12 2.80 -6.25
C LYS A 57 -11.70 2.21 -6.14
N LEU A 58 -11.30 1.77 -4.95
CA LEU A 58 -10.03 1.06 -4.74
C LEU A 58 -10.01 -0.23 -5.56
N ALA A 59 -11.04 -1.05 -5.44
CA ALA A 59 -11.15 -2.31 -6.19
C ALA A 59 -11.12 -2.06 -7.71
N GLU A 60 -11.82 -1.02 -8.19
CA GLU A 60 -11.82 -0.64 -9.60
C GLU A 60 -10.44 -0.16 -10.07
N THR A 61 -9.76 0.67 -9.26
CA THR A 61 -8.42 1.18 -9.57
C THR A 61 -7.38 0.06 -9.58
N LEU A 62 -7.51 -0.91 -8.67
CA LEU A 62 -6.66 -2.10 -8.63
C LEU A 62 -6.79 -2.91 -9.93
N GLN A 63 -8.01 -3.11 -10.42
CA GLN A 63 -8.23 -3.77 -11.70
C GLN A 63 -7.59 -3.00 -12.85
N TRP A 64 -7.70 -1.68 -12.90
CA TRP A 64 -7.03 -0.88 -13.93
C TRP A 64 -5.50 -1.02 -13.88
N CYS A 65 -4.92 -1.06 -12.68
CA CYS A 65 -3.49 -1.27 -12.50
C CYS A 65 -3.04 -2.63 -13.04
N LEU A 66 -3.81 -3.68 -12.75
CA LEU A 66 -3.57 -5.03 -13.27
C LEU A 66 -3.59 -5.07 -14.81
N GLU A 67 -4.59 -4.43 -15.44
CA GLU A 67 -4.73 -4.38 -16.91
C GLU A 67 -3.57 -3.62 -17.58
N LEU A 68 -3.09 -2.55 -16.93
CA LEU A 68 -1.91 -1.79 -17.34
C LEU A 68 -0.61 -2.61 -17.20
N GLY A 69 -0.60 -3.68 -16.40
CA GLY A 69 0.60 -4.46 -16.10
C GLY A 69 1.43 -3.88 -14.94
N ILE A 70 0.82 -3.04 -14.11
CA ILE A 70 1.41 -2.58 -12.84
C ILE A 70 1.38 -3.76 -11.86
N ARG A 71 2.53 -4.11 -11.28
CA ARG A 71 2.68 -5.31 -10.44
C ARG A 71 2.43 -5.06 -8.97
N GLU A 72 2.57 -3.82 -8.52
CA GLU A 72 2.45 -3.47 -7.12
C GLU A 72 1.69 -2.18 -6.90
N VAL A 73 0.79 -2.19 -5.92
CA VAL A 73 -0.06 -1.05 -5.60
C VAL A 73 -0.08 -0.86 -4.09
N THR A 74 0.22 0.35 -3.63
CA THR A 74 0.10 0.72 -2.21
C THR A 74 -1.03 1.71 -2.00
N MET A 75 -2.02 1.39 -1.17
CA MET A 75 -3.20 2.22 -0.93
C MET A 75 -3.17 2.80 0.49
N TYR A 76 -3.23 4.13 0.64
CA TYR A 76 -3.30 4.76 1.96
C TYR A 76 -4.73 4.74 2.51
N ALA A 77 -5.05 3.73 3.32
CA ALA A 77 -6.41 3.48 3.80
C ALA A 77 -6.72 4.20 5.12
N PHE A 78 -5.81 4.14 6.10
CA PHE A 78 -6.04 4.76 7.42
C PHE A 78 -4.72 5.19 8.08
N SER A 79 -4.60 6.48 8.39
CA SER A 79 -3.43 7.04 9.08
C SER A 79 -3.53 6.91 10.59
N ILE A 80 -2.41 6.82 11.30
CA ILE A 80 -2.41 6.93 12.78
C ILE A 80 -3.03 8.27 13.23
N GLU A 81 -2.81 9.33 12.48
CA GLU A 81 -3.42 10.65 12.73
C GLU A 81 -4.96 10.62 12.64
N ASN A 82 -5.55 9.60 11.99
CA ASN A 82 -7.00 9.47 11.88
C ASN A 82 -7.65 8.96 13.16
N PHE A 83 -6.91 8.41 14.12
CA PHE A 83 -7.43 8.11 15.46
C PHE A 83 -7.80 9.38 16.25
N LYS A 84 -7.28 10.55 15.86
CA LYS A 84 -7.63 11.85 16.49
C LYS A 84 -8.99 12.40 16.04
N ARG A 85 -9.70 11.71 15.15
CA ARG A 85 -11.06 12.09 14.71
C ARG A 85 -12.08 11.73 15.79
N SER A 86 -13.35 12.09 15.59
CA SER A 86 -14.38 11.74 16.57
C SER A 86 -14.51 10.21 16.70
N PRO A 87 -14.81 9.68 17.91
CA PRO A 87 -14.96 8.24 18.13
C PRO A 87 -15.93 7.59 17.14
N GLU A 88 -17.03 8.26 16.82
CA GLU A 88 -18.05 7.75 15.90
C GLU A 88 -17.51 7.60 14.47
N GLU A 89 -16.65 8.52 14.02
CA GLU A 89 -16.01 8.42 12.69
C GLU A 89 -14.96 7.32 12.66
N VAL A 90 -14.20 7.13 13.74
CA VAL A 90 -13.23 6.03 13.87
C VAL A 90 -13.96 4.69 13.88
N ASP A 91 -15.00 4.53 14.68
CA ASP A 91 -15.80 3.31 14.78
C ASP A 91 -16.45 2.95 13.44
N ALA A 92 -16.98 3.94 12.72
CA ALA A 92 -17.53 3.72 11.38
C ALA A 92 -16.47 3.21 10.38
N LEU A 93 -15.24 3.74 10.44
CA LEU A 93 -14.13 3.28 9.59
C LEU A 93 -13.66 1.87 9.97
N MET A 94 -13.61 1.55 11.26
CA MET A 94 -13.29 0.20 11.74
C MET A 94 -14.36 -0.81 11.35
N ASN A 95 -15.65 -0.45 11.44
CA ASN A 95 -16.76 -1.28 10.97
C ASN A 95 -16.70 -1.51 9.46
N LEU A 96 -16.36 -0.48 8.68
CA LEU A 96 -16.13 -0.65 7.24
C LEU A 96 -14.97 -1.61 6.98
N ALA A 97 -13.84 -1.48 7.70
CA ALA A 97 -12.72 -2.40 7.58
C ALA A 97 -13.13 -3.85 7.90
N ARG A 98 -13.88 -4.09 9.00
CA ARG A 98 -14.44 -5.41 9.32
C ARG A 98 -15.23 -6.00 8.17
N GLU A 99 -16.18 -5.23 7.63
CA GLU A 99 -17.01 -5.65 6.49
C GLU A 99 -16.14 -6.02 5.28
N LYS A 100 -15.14 -5.20 4.94
CA LYS A 100 -14.31 -5.45 3.76
C LYS A 100 -13.36 -6.62 3.92
N TYR A 101 -12.75 -6.81 5.08
CA TYR A 101 -11.90 -7.98 5.34
C TYR A 101 -12.72 -9.26 5.47
N ALA A 102 -13.91 -9.22 6.06
CA ALA A 102 -14.82 -10.38 6.06
C ALA A 102 -15.17 -10.79 4.62
N ARG A 103 -15.52 -9.81 3.77
CA ARG A 103 -15.80 -10.07 2.36
C ARG A 103 -14.58 -10.56 1.56
N LEU A 104 -13.38 -10.07 1.89
CA LEU A 104 -12.13 -10.56 1.31
C LEU A 104 -12.00 -12.06 1.54
N MET A 105 -12.31 -12.53 2.76
CA MET A 105 -12.25 -13.95 3.13
C MET A 105 -13.31 -14.78 2.41
N GLU A 106 -14.52 -14.24 2.19
CA GLU A 106 -15.55 -14.88 1.36
C GLU A 106 -15.10 -15.04 -0.11
N GLU A 107 -14.23 -14.15 -0.59
CA GLU A 107 -13.74 -14.11 -1.97
C GLU A 107 -12.35 -14.72 -2.14
N LYS A 108 -11.88 -15.51 -1.16
CA LYS A 108 -10.54 -16.12 -1.16
C LYS A 108 -10.18 -16.84 -2.45
N ASP A 109 -11.11 -17.60 -3.03
CA ASP A 109 -10.82 -18.40 -4.22
C ASP A 109 -10.51 -17.52 -5.43
N LYS A 110 -11.16 -16.35 -5.54
CA LYS A 110 -10.87 -15.35 -6.57
C LYS A 110 -9.51 -14.69 -6.35
N LEU A 111 -9.17 -14.36 -5.10
CA LEU A 111 -7.87 -13.77 -4.76
C LEU A 111 -6.72 -14.71 -5.08
N MET A 112 -6.89 -16.00 -4.79
CA MET A 112 -5.93 -17.05 -5.13
C MET A 112 -5.84 -17.26 -6.63
N ALA A 113 -6.97 -17.31 -7.36
CA ALA A 113 -6.99 -17.47 -8.81
C ALA A 113 -6.33 -16.29 -9.55
N GLU A 114 -6.53 -15.05 -9.09
CA GLU A 114 -5.87 -13.88 -9.66
C GLU A 114 -4.43 -13.69 -9.14
N GLY A 115 -3.96 -14.52 -8.20
CA GLY A 115 -2.61 -14.45 -7.67
C GLY A 115 -2.31 -13.12 -6.98
N VAL A 116 -3.28 -12.55 -6.26
CA VAL A 116 -3.12 -11.30 -5.50
C VAL A 116 -2.50 -11.60 -4.14
N ARG A 117 -1.36 -11.00 -3.85
CA ARG A 117 -0.71 -11.01 -2.54
C ARG A 117 -1.07 -9.75 -1.77
N ILE A 118 -1.70 -9.92 -0.62
CA ILE A 118 -2.11 -8.80 0.24
C ILE A 118 -1.10 -8.64 1.37
N SER A 119 -0.67 -7.41 1.59
CA SER A 119 0.15 -7.00 2.73
C SER A 119 -0.51 -5.81 3.39
N VAL A 120 -0.68 -5.81 4.71
CA VAL A 120 -1.13 -4.63 5.44
C VAL A 120 0.07 -4.05 6.16
N ILE A 121 0.39 -2.79 5.87
CA ILE A 121 1.53 -2.07 6.44
C ILE A 121 1.05 -1.02 7.44
N GLY A 122 1.72 -0.94 8.59
CA GLY A 122 1.37 -0.02 9.68
C GLY A 122 1.40 -0.70 11.05
N ASN A 123 1.07 0.07 12.07
CA ASN A 123 1.07 -0.40 13.45
C ASN A 123 -0.23 -1.15 13.76
N LEU A 124 -0.21 -2.45 13.49
CA LEU A 124 -1.39 -3.31 13.65
C LEU A 124 -1.89 -3.35 15.09
N ASP A 125 -1.03 -3.18 16.10
CA ASP A 125 -1.42 -3.20 17.51
C ASP A 125 -2.38 -2.07 17.91
N LEU A 126 -2.45 -1.00 17.12
CA LEU A 126 -3.45 0.06 17.29
C LEU A 126 -4.84 -0.34 16.79
N LEU A 127 -4.97 -1.45 16.06
CA LEU A 127 -6.22 -1.92 15.50
C LEU A 127 -6.95 -2.86 16.47
N PRO A 128 -8.30 -2.84 16.47
CA PRO A 128 -9.11 -3.81 17.17
C PRO A 128 -8.67 -5.27 16.88
N GLN A 129 -8.72 -6.12 17.91
CA GLN A 129 -8.23 -7.51 17.83
C GLN A 129 -8.91 -8.31 16.71
N ASP A 130 -10.21 -8.13 16.53
CA ASP A 130 -10.98 -8.82 15.50
C ASP A 130 -10.53 -8.42 14.08
N ILE A 131 -10.23 -7.13 13.86
CA ILE A 131 -9.69 -6.63 12.59
C ILE A 131 -8.26 -7.15 12.37
N ARG A 132 -7.40 -7.11 13.41
CA ARG A 132 -6.03 -7.67 13.35
C ARG A 132 -6.05 -9.13 12.93
N LYS A 133 -6.96 -9.93 13.49
CA LYS A 133 -7.12 -11.34 13.15
C LYS A 133 -7.45 -11.52 11.67
N SER A 134 -8.46 -10.83 11.15
CA SER A 134 -8.83 -10.94 9.72
C SER A 134 -7.72 -10.46 8.77
N ILE A 135 -6.99 -9.41 9.15
CA ILE A 135 -5.81 -8.94 8.42
C ILE A 135 -4.74 -10.03 8.36
N ALA A 136 -4.43 -10.65 9.51
CA ALA A 136 -3.41 -11.69 9.60
C ALA A 136 -3.77 -12.92 8.77
N GLU A 137 -5.02 -13.37 8.85
CA GLU A 137 -5.54 -14.48 8.02
C GLU A 137 -5.39 -14.18 6.52
N ALA A 138 -5.76 -12.98 6.08
CA ALA A 138 -5.63 -12.56 4.68
C ALA A 138 -4.17 -12.50 4.18
N MET A 139 -3.26 -11.95 5.00
CA MET A 139 -1.84 -11.85 4.68
C MET A 139 -1.18 -13.23 4.61
N ILE A 140 -1.51 -14.14 5.55
CA ILE A 140 -0.97 -15.50 5.57
C ILE A 140 -1.50 -16.30 4.38
N MET A 141 -2.81 -16.24 4.12
CA MET A 141 -3.46 -16.95 3.03
C MET A 141 -2.86 -16.59 1.67
N THR A 142 -2.58 -15.30 1.45
CA THR A 142 -2.12 -14.80 0.14
C THR A 142 -0.58 -14.68 0.02
N ARG A 143 0.18 -15.11 1.04
CA ARG A 143 1.63 -14.85 1.14
C ARG A 143 2.48 -15.38 -0.02
N ASN A 144 2.03 -16.47 -0.65
CA ASN A 144 2.74 -17.15 -1.73
C ASN A 144 2.30 -16.67 -3.13
N ASN A 145 1.32 -15.77 -3.19
CA ASN A 145 0.86 -15.19 -4.45
C ASN A 145 1.92 -14.21 -4.99
N ASN A 146 2.00 -14.07 -6.31
CA ASN A 146 3.09 -13.36 -6.97
C ASN A 146 2.70 -12.59 -8.25
N ARG A 147 1.39 -12.53 -8.59
CA ARG A 147 0.92 -11.87 -9.82
C ARG A 147 0.68 -10.37 -9.60
N LEU A 148 0.09 -10.00 -8.46
CA LEU A 148 -0.15 -8.61 -8.07
C LEU A 148 0.10 -8.45 -6.57
N PHE A 149 0.84 -7.43 -6.18
CA PHE A 149 1.11 -7.10 -4.79
C PHE A 149 0.25 -5.90 -4.38
N LEU A 150 -0.62 -6.09 -3.39
CA LEU A 150 -1.45 -5.02 -2.82
C LEU A 150 -1.00 -4.74 -1.39
N ASN A 151 -0.39 -3.58 -1.18
CA ASN A 151 -0.08 -3.06 0.14
C ASN A 151 -1.20 -2.14 0.61
N VAL A 152 -1.82 -2.41 1.75
CA VAL A 152 -2.83 -1.55 2.37
C VAL A 152 -2.20 -0.88 3.58
N ALA A 153 -1.99 0.43 3.52
CA ALA A 153 -1.44 1.18 4.64
C ALA A 153 -2.57 1.53 5.63
N MET A 154 -2.58 0.87 6.78
CA MET A 154 -3.63 0.95 7.79
C MET A 154 -3.01 1.11 9.18
N ALA A 155 -3.50 2.08 9.97
CA ALA A 155 -2.81 2.56 11.17
C ALA A 155 -1.33 2.90 10.86
N TYR A 156 -1.10 3.59 9.75
CA TYR A 156 0.23 3.85 9.20
C TYR A 156 0.59 5.34 9.19
N THR A 157 1.81 5.67 9.58
CA THR A 157 2.53 6.89 9.19
C THR A 157 4.00 6.55 8.92
N ALA A 158 4.65 7.28 8.03
CA ALA A 158 6.05 7.00 7.68
C ALA A 158 6.99 7.23 8.87
N ARG A 159 6.71 8.23 9.71
CA ARG A 159 7.47 8.43 10.95
C ARG A 159 7.37 7.26 11.93
N ASP A 160 6.20 6.65 12.06
CA ASP A 160 6.01 5.47 12.91
C ASP A 160 6.72 4.23 12.31
N GLU A 161 6.64 4.03 10.99
CA GLU A 161 7.37 2.99 10.27
C GLU A 161 8.89 3.12 10.48
N ILE A 162 9.46 4.30 10.26
CA ILE A 162 10.89 4.56 10.45
C ILE A 162 11.29 4.33 11.90
N THR A 163 10.48 4.80 12.86
CA THR A 163 10.75 4.60 14.29
C THR A 163 10.73 3.11 14.66
N THR A 164 9.79 2.34 14.10
CA THR A 164 9.70 0.89 14.31
C THR A 164 10.92 0.18 13.74
N ALA A 165 11.33 0.51 12.51
CA ALA A 165 12.52 -0.06 11.89
C ALA A 165 13.80 0.23 12.71
N ILE A 166 13.96 1.45 13.22
CA ILE A 166 15.07 1.82 14.11
C ILE A 166 15.06 0.98 15.40
N LYS A 167 13.88 0.76 16.00
CA LYS A 167 13.75 -0.08 17.21
C LYS A 167 14.14 -1.53 16.95
N GLU A 168 13.73 -2.09 15.81
CA GLU A 168 14.09 -3.45 15.41
C GLU A 168 15.60 -3.60 15.20
N ILE A 169 16.23 -2.65 14.50
CA ILE A 169 17.70 -2.61 14.32
C ILE A 169 18.41 -2.50 15.67
N THR A 170 17.96 -1.58 16.53
CA THR A 170 18.55 -1.38 17.87
C THR A 170 18.43 -2.64 18.72
N ASN A 171 17.31 -3.37 18.62
CA ASN A 171 17.16 -4.67 19.28
C ASN A 171 18.19 -5.68 18.74
N GLY A 172 18.40 -5.73 17.43
CA GLY A 172 19.43 -6.55 16.79
C GLY A 172 20.85 -6.29 17.31
N VAL A 173 21.18 -5.02 17.57
CA VAL A 173 22.44 -4.61 18.20
C VAL A 173 22.51 -5.09 19.65
N ASN A 174 21.45 -4.86 20.43
CA ASN A 174 21.40 -5.23 21.85
C ASN A 174 21.55 -6.74 22.08
N VAL A 175 21.05 -7.58 21.16
CA VAL A 175 21.20 -9.04 21.23
C VAL A 175 22.49 -9.56 20.57
N GLY A 176 23.37 -8.65 20.13
CA GLY A 176 24.69 -8.99 19.56
C GLY A 176 24.65 -9.62 18.18
N VAL A 177 23.56 -9.45 17.42
CA VAL A 177 23.47 -9.94 16.03
C VAL A 177 24.05 -8.93 15.04
N LEU A 178 23.92 -7.63 15.35
CA LEU A 178 24.46 -6.51 14.60
C LEU A 178 25.45 -5.71 15.45
N ASP A 179 26.39 -5.02 14.81
CA ASP A 179 27.17 -3.96 15.43
C ASP A 179 26.61 -2.57 15.04
N SER A 180 26.96 -1.50 15.77
CA SER A 180 26.55 -0.13 15.42
C SER A 180 27.00 0.30 14.02
N GLU A 181 28.15 -0.22 13.59
CA GLU A 181 28.78 0.04 12.30
C GLU A 181 28.04 -0.64 11.14
N ASP A 182 27.20 -1.66 11.43
CA ASP A 182 26.35 -2.29 10.43
C ASP A 182 25.14 -1.41 10.06
N ILE A 183 24.82 -0.37 10.85
CA ILE A 183 23.65 0.47 10.61
C ILE A 183 23.92 1.44 9.45
N ASP A 184 23.20 1.23 8.34
CA ASP A 184 23.20 2.11 7.18
C ASP A 184 21.82 2.21 6.51
N GLU A 185 21.71 3.03 5.47
CA GLU A 185 20.47 3.23 4.72
C GLU A 185 19.91 1.93 4.15
N GLU A 186 20.78 0.98 3.76
CA GLU A 186 20.35 -0.28 3.16
C GLU A 186 19.76 -1.23 4.20
N LEU A 187 20.36 -1.30 5.39
CA LEU A 187 19.74 -2.04 6.49
C LEU A 187 18.39 -1.43 6.88
N LEU A 188 18.30 -0.09 6.93
CA LEU A 188 17.04 0.59 7.24
C LEU A 188 15.96 0.31 6.18
N ASN A 189 16.29 0.37 4.87
CA ASN A 189 15.41 -0.02 3.76
C ASN A 189 14.77 -1.40 4.01
N HIS A 190 15.58 -2.38 4.40
CA HIS A 190 15.13 -3.75 4.63
C HIS A 190 14.33 -3.94 5.93
N CYS A 191 14.36 -2.98 6.85
CA CYS A 191 13.58 -3.02 8.09
C CYS A 191 12.25 -2.27 7.98
N LEU A 192 11.97 -1.54 6.90
CA LEU A 192 10.66 -0.91 6.70
C LEU A 192 9.55 -1.95 6.49
N TYR A 193 8.29 -1.53 6.58
CA TYR A 193 7.16 -2.43 6.28
C TYR A 193 7.08 -2.76 4.78
N THR A 194 7.54 -1.84 3.93
CA THR A 194 7.63 -2.01 2.47
C THR A 194 8.92 -2.68 2.01
N ASN A 195 9.63 -3.40 2.90
CA ASN A 195 10.92 -4.02 2.59
C ASN A 195 10.87 -5.12 1.52
N ARG A 196 9.66 -5.54 1.13
CA ARG A 196 9.40 -6.55 0.11
C ARG A 196 8.61 -5.88 -1.00
N GLY A 197 9.18 -5.86 -2.20
CA GLY A 197 8.48 -5.36 -3.38
C GLY A 197 9.39 -4.58 -4.32
N HIS A 198 8.76 -3.95 -5.29
CA HIS A 198 9.38 -3.04 -6.23
C HIS A 198 9.50 -1.66 -5.59
N LYS A 199 10.54 -0.91 -5.98
CA LYS A 199 10.66 0.51 -5.65
C LYS A 199 9.44 1.26 -6.18
N ILE A 200 8.95 2.25 -5.41
CA ILE A 200 7.82 3.08 -5.83
C ILE A 200 8.24 3.92 -7.03
N ASP A 201 7.45 3.89 -8.09
CA ASP A 201 7.67 4.72 -9.27
C ASP A 201 6.84 6.02 -9.21
N VAL A 202 5.61 5.89 -8.70
CA VAL A 202 4.60 6.95 -8.74
C VAL A 202 3.82 7.01 -7.44
N ILE A 203 3.63 8.21 -6.91
CA ILE A 203 2.65 8.51 -5.86
C ILE A 203 1.55 9.40 -6.46
N ILE A 204 0.30 8.96 -6.35
CA ILE A 204 -0.88 9.68 -6.82
C ILE A 204 -1.69 10.15 -5.61
N ARG A 205 -1.99 11.45 -5.53
CA ARG A 205 -2.88 12.01 -4.52
C ARG A 205 -4.10 12.67 -5.17
N THR A 206 -5.29 12.30 -4.71
CA THR A 206 -6.55 12.92 -5.13
C THR A 206 -6.89 14.16 -4.30
N SER A 207 -7.99 14.83 -4.67
CA SER A 207 -8.62 15.97 -3.98
C SER A 207 -7.91 17.33 -3.99
N GLY A 208 -6.84 17.48 -4.78
CA GLY A 208 -6.17 18.76 -5.03
C GLY A 208 -5.14 19.16 -3.96
N GLU A 209 -4.95 18.35 -2.93
CA GLU A 209 -3.95 18.60 -1.90
C GLU A 209 -2.53 18.28 -2.42
N THR A 210 -1.55 19.11 -2.05
CA THR A 210 -0.17 19.05 -2.56
C THR A 210 0.86 18.63 -1.51
N ARG A 211 0.45 17.82 -0.52
CA ARG A 211 1.33 17.27 0.53
C ARG A 211 1.33 15.74 0.51
N LEU A 212 2.30 15.10 1.17
CA LEU A 212 2.31 13.62 1.33
C LEU A 212 1.53 13.14 2.57
N SER A 213 1.30 14.01 3.56
CA SER A 213 0.58 13.63 4.78
C SER A 213 1.19 12.44 5.53
N ASP A 214 2.53 12.45 5.69
CA ASP A 214 3.28 11.40 6.40
C ASP A 214 3.11 9.99 5.78
N PHE A 215 3.02 9.95 4.45
CA PHE A 215 2.89 8.72 3.67
C PHE A 215 4.18 8.42 2.90
N LEU A 216 4.76 7.23 3.13
CA LEU A 216 5.90 6.68 2.38
C LEU A 216 7.07 7.65 2.24
N LEU A 217 7.37 8.44 3.28
CA LEU A 217 8.35 9.54 3.20
C LEU A 217 9.76 9.05 2.84
N TRP A 218 10.16 7.89 3.37
CA TRP A 218 11.45 7.29 3.05
C TRP A 218 11.49 6.78 1.61
N GLN A 219 10.43 6.07 1.21
CA GLN A 219 10.29 5.46 -0.10
C GLN A 219 10.05 6.49 -1.22
N ALA A 220 9.58 7.71 -0.88
CA ALA A 220 9.26 8.78 -1.81
C ALA A 220 10.48 9.58 -2.30
N GLY A 221 11.72 9.18 -1.98
CA GLY A 221 12.93 9.95 -2.30
C GLY A 221 13.12 10.27 -3.79
N PHE A 222 12.84 9.32 -4.68
CA PHE A 222 13.03 9.48 -6.13
C PHE A 222 11.81 8.97 -6.91
N VAL A 223 10.65 9.60 -6.71
CA VAL A 223 9.37 9.15 -7.29
C VAL A 223 8.66 10.28 -8.03
N ASN A 224 7.86 9.94 -9.05
CA ASN A 224 6.94 10.93 -9.62
C ASN A 224 5.77 11.14 -8.66
N ILE A 225 5.55 12.38 -8.24
CA ILE A 225 4.38 12.75 -7.44
C ILE A 225 3.36 13.46 -8.33
N PHE A 226 2.17 12.88 -8.45
CA PHE A 226 1.06 13.47 -9.19
C PHE A 226 -0.10 13.80 -8.27
N THR A 227 -0.70 14.96 -8.48
CA THR A 227 -1.90 15.41 -7.78
C THR A 227 -3.03 15.64 -8.77
N THR A 228 -4.27 15.43 -8.33
CA THR A 228 -5.47 15.76 -9.10
C THR A 228 -6.54 16.35 -8.19
N ASN A 229 -7.30 17.32 -8.71
CA ASN A 229 -8.42 17.94 -8.00
C ASN A 229 -9.64 17.02 -7.86
N VAL A 230 -9.66 15.91 -8.60
CA VAL A 230 -10.74 14.91 -8.55
C VAL A 230 -10.75 14.26 -7.17
N LEU A 231 -11.93 14.19 -6.54
CA LEU A 231 -12.11 13.49 -5.25
C LEU A 231 -12.03 11.97 -5.47
N TRP A 232 -11.50 11.24 -4.49
CA TRP A 232 -11.24 9.80 -4.63
C TRP A 232 -12.42 8.99 -5.20
N PRO A 233 -13.67 9.05 -4.66
CA PRO A 233 -14.78 8.26 -5.22
C PRO A 233 -15.12 8.59 -6.70
N SER A 234 -14.70 9.74 -7.20
CA SER A 234 -14.87 10.18 -8.60
C SER A 234 -13.64 9.93 -9.48
N PHE A 235 -12.56 9.35 -8.94
CA PHE A 235 -11.37 9.02 -9.72
C PHE A 235 -11.76 8.07 -10.87
N SER A 236 -11.25 8.32 -12.07
CA SER A 236 -11.55 7.51 -13.25
C SER A 236 -10.26 7.02 -13.90
N ILE A 237 -10.41 6.00 -14.72
CA ILE A 237 -9.32 5.47 -15.54
C ILE A 237 -8.60 6.55 -16.34
N TRP A 238 -9.30 7.60 -16.79
CA TRP A 238 -8.68 8.66 -17.59
C TRP A 238 -7.67 9.49 -16.80
N GLN A 239 -7.91 9.72 -15.50
CA GLN A 239 -6.90 10.36 -14.65
C GLN A 239 -5.69 9.45 -14.48
N LEU A 240 -5.91 8.14 -14.25
CA LEU A 240 -4.82 7.17 -14.15
C LEU A 240 -3.99 7.15 -15.44
N LEU A 241 -4.61 6.93 -16.61
CA LEU A 241 -3.92 6.89 -17.90
C LEU A 241 -3.14 8.18 -18.20
N GLY A 242 -3.72 9.35 -17.89
CA GLY A 242 -3.03 10.63 -18.03
C GLY A 242 -1.79 10.75 -17.14
N MET A 243 -1.86 10.23 -15.91
CA MET A 243 -0.72 10.19 -14.99
C MET A 243 0.35 9.19 -15.42
N ILE A 244 -0.04 8.02 -15.94
CA ILE A 244 0.90 7.05 -16.52
C ILE A 244 1.60 7.64 -17.74
N PHE A 245 0.87 8.34 -18.61
CA PHE A 245 1.47 9.06 -19.73
C PHE A 245 2.47 10.12 -19.26
N LYS A 246 2.16 10.86 -18.20
CA LYS A 246 3.09 11.83 -17.61
C LYS A 246 4.34 11.16 -17.02
N TYR A 247 4.17 10.01 -16.35
CA TYR A 247 5.29 9.17 -15.90
C TYR A 247 6.20 8.79 -17.08
N GLN A 248 5.62 8.33 -18.19
CA GLN A 248 6.39 7.96 -19.39
C GLN A 248 7.24 9.11 -19.92
N ARG A 249 6.71 10.34 -19.89
CA ARG A 249 7.45 11.54 -20.32
C ARG A 249 8.63 11.88 -19.40
N ASN A 250 8.51 11.59 -18.11
CA ASN A 250 9.55 11.85 -17.11
C ASN A 250 10.49 10.66 -16.88
N TYR A 251 10.19 9.50 -17.48
CA TYR A 251 10.81 8.22 -17.14
C TYR A 251 12.33 8.24 -17.23
N TYR A 252 12.87 8.72 -18.36
CA TYR A 252 14.32 8.69 -18.59
C TYR A 252 15.11 9.63 -17.67
N GLU A 253 14.53 10.77 -17.29
CA GLU A 253 15.17 11.71 -16.36
C GLU A 253 15.35 11.06 -14.98
N LEU A 254 14.29 10.46 -14.45
CA LEU A 254 14.34 9.78 -13.15
C LEU A 254 15.17 8.51 -13.21
N LYS A 255 15.08 7.74 -14.29
CA LYS A 255 15.90 6.54 -14.49
C LYS A 255 17.39 6.88 -14.41
N ASN A 256 17.82 7.96 -15.06
CA ASN A 256 19.22 8.39 -15.03
C ASN A 256 19.70 8.75 -13.61
N ILE A 257 18.82 9.29 -12.76
CA ILE A 257 19.12 9.58 -11.35
C ILE A 257 19.19 8.28 -10.55
N THR A 258 18.21 7.39 -10.72
CA THR A 258 18.14 6.15 -9.95
C THR A 258 19.23 5.15 -10.32
N ASP A 259 19.67 5.11 -11.59
CA ASP A 259 20.74 4.23 -12.06
C ASP A 259 22.12 4.61 -11.46
N GLN A 260 22.27 5.84 -10.95
CA GLN A 260 23.47 6.29 -10.24
C GLN A 260 23.51 5.83 -8.78
N ILE A 261 22.38 5.37 -8.23
CA ILE A 261 22.27 4.91 -6.85
C ILE A 261 22.84 3.50 -6.76
N LYS A 262 24.04 3.37 -6.18
CA LYS A 262 24.66 2.07 -5.93
C LYS A 262 23.92 1.35 -4.82
N VAL A 263 23.36 0.18 -5.12
CA VAL A 263 22.90 -0.77 -4.10
C VAL A 263 24.13 -1.44 -3.49
N LYS A 264 24.30 -1.33 -2.18
CA LYS A 264 25.37 -2.03 -1.46
C LYS A 264 24.93 -3.46 -1.20
N GLU A 265 25.83 -4.42 -1.39
CA GLU A 265 25.60 -5.79 -0.95
C GLU A 265 25.48 -5.84 0.57
N LEU A 266 24.56 -6.67 1.06
CA LEU A 266 24.38 -6.90 2.48
C LEU A 266 25.55 -7.73 3.01
N SER A 267 26.02 -7.41 4.21
CA SER A 267 26.95 -8.29 4.92
C SER A 267 26.21 -9.53 5.43
N ILE A 268 26.93 -10.64 5.63
CA ILE A 268 26.36 -11.88 6.18
C ILE A 268 25.65 -11.62 7.52
N LYS A 269 26.17 -10.70 8.35
CA LYS A 269 25.52 -10.30 9.61
C LYS A 269 24.14 -9.68 9.37
N LYS A 270 24.03 -8.77 8.40
CA LYS A 270 22.76 -8.14 8.02
C LYS A 270 21.77 -9.18 7.48
N GLU A 271 22.22 -10.10 6.63
CA GLU A 271 21.37 -11.17 6.10
C GLU A 271 20.80 -12.04 7.23
N ILE A 272 21.66 -12.52 8.16
CA ILE A 272 21.23 -13.30 9.32
C ILE A 272 20.23 -12.53 10.18
N PHE A 273 20.46 -11.23 10.41
CA PHE A 273 19.54 -10.39 11.16
C PHE A 273 18.18 -10.28 10.45
N LEU A 274 18.17 -10.00 9.15
CA LEU A 274 16.95 -9.83 8.36
C LEU A 274 16.14 -11.12 8.26
N ASP A 275 16.79 -12.27 8.13
CA ASP A 275 16.12 -13.57 8.15
C ASP A 275 15.41 -13.82 9.50
N LYS A 276 16.10 -13.52 10.61
CA LYS A 276 15.50 -13.61 11.95
C LYS A 276 14.33 -12.64 12.10
N LEU A 277 14.46 -11.41 11.60
CA LEU A 277 13.40 -10.40 11.64
C LEU A 277 12.17 -10.84 10.84
N VAL A 278 12.37 -11.43 9.67
CA VAL A 278 11.29 -12.00 8.85
C VAL A 278 10.53 -13.09 9.61
N LEU A 279 11.24 -14.02 10.25
CA LEU A 279 10.62 -15.08 11.03
C LEU A 279 9.87 -14.53 12.23
N TYR A 280 10.45 -13.55 12.93
CA TYR A 280 9.81 -12.87 14.06
C TYR A 280 8.50 -12.18 13.66
N ARG A 281 8.50 -11.41 12.56
CA ARG A 281 7.30 -10.75 12.03
C ARG A 281 6.23 -11.76 11.61
N MET A 282 6.62 -12.89 11.02
CA MET A 282 5.68 -13.96 10.68
C MET A 282 5.07 -14.60 11.93
N ALA A 283 5.87 -14.84 12.97
CA ALA A 283 5.37 -15.40 14.23
C ALA A 283 4.37 -14.47 14.92
N ILE A 284 4.61 -13.15 14.92
CA ILE A 284 3.63 -12.15 15.41
C ILE A 284 2.32 -12.23 14.61
N LEU A 285 2.43 -12.30 13.28
CA LEU A 285 1.27 -12.38 12.41
C LEU A 285 0.44 -13.65 12.69
N GLU A 286 1.10 -14.79 12.88
CA GLU A 286 0.45 -16.05 13.25
C GLU A 286 -0.20 -15.96 14.63
N GLN A 287 0.41 -15.28 15.61
CA GLN A 287 -0.20 -15.07 16.93
C GLN A 287 -1.55 -14.35 16.80
N TYR A 288 -1.68 -13.32 15.97
CA TYR A 288 -2.96 -12.63 15.76
C TYR A 288 -4.08 -13.54 15.24
N THR A 289 -3.77 -14.66 14.58
CA THR A 289 -4.78 -15.62 14.13
C THR A 289 -5.31 -16.52 15.25
N THR A 290 -4.50 -16.73 16.30
CA THR A 290 -4.77 -17.70 17.38
C THR A 290 -5.40 -17.09 18.63
N VAL A 291 -5.40 -15.76 18.78
CA VAL A 291 -6.06 -15.09 19.91
C VAL A 291 -7.59 -15.19 19.75
N CYS A 292 -8.15 -16.31 20.21
CA CYS A 292 -9.58 -16.49 20.39
C CYS A 292 -10.08 -15.59 21.53
N SER A 293 -11.29 -15.06 21.31
CA SER A 293 -12.14 -14.36 22.28
C SER A 293 -12.31 -15.12 23.59
#